data_AF-A0A7X3LBK3-F1
#
_entry.id   AF-A0A7X3LBK3-F1
#
_cell.length_a   1.000
_cell.length_b   1.000
_cell.length_c   1.000
_cell.angle_alpha   90.00
_cell.angle_beta   90.00
_cell.angle_gamma   90.00
#
_symmetry.space_group_name_H-M   'P 1'
#
loop_
_entity.id
_entity.type
_entity.pdbx_description
1 polymer ?
#
loop_
_entity_poly.entity_id
_entity_poly.type
_entity_poly.pdbx_seq_one_letter_code
_entity_poly.pdbx_strand_id
1 'polypeptide(L)'
;MAHKYWEHRSAWDFYRMPEAAQTAFREAVRDARCGDEKAVEAFVEASVTDLMRPVVTLHDLVSDGLAELPADARPDVERVLFGQFNGQTSPIRLVRQVLDRARLDGLNDRQIAGAVTVVLESHGLLQRDPA
;
A
#
# COMPACT_ATOMS: atom_id res chain seq x y z
N MET A 1 -17.98 17.47 -8.31
CA MET A 1 -17.34 16.65 -9.36
C MET A 1 -15.82 16.64 -9.13
N ALA A 2 -15.32 15.77 -8.26
CA ALA A 2 -13.88 15.64 -7.95
C ALA A 2 -13.36 14.21 -8.17
N HIS A 3 -14.09 13.37 -8.91
CA HIS A 3 -13.84 11.93 -8.99
C HIS A 3 -12.75 11.54 -9.99
N LYS A 4 -12.47 12.35 -11.02
CA LYS A 4 -11.57 11.96 -12.13
C LYS A 4 -10.07 12.26 -11.91
N TYR A 5 -9.71 13.12 -10.95
CA TYR A 5 -8.29 13.48 -10.73
C TYR A 5 -7.52 12.46 -9.88
N TRP A 6 -8.21 11.56 -9.18
CA TRP A 6 -7.59 10.58 -8.29
C TRP A 6 -7.29 9.23 -8.94
N GLU A 7 -8.07 8.84 -9.96
CA GLU A 7 -7.90 7.56 -10.69
C GLU A 7 -6.61 7.50 -11.52
N HIS A 8 -5.91 8.61 -11.76
CA HIS A 8 -4.65 8.64 -12.52
C HIS A 8 -3.39 8.78 -11.66
N ARG A 9 -3.50 8.99 -10.34
CA ARG A 9 -2.33 9.09 -9.46
C ARG A 9 -1.79 7.73 -8.98
N SER A 10 -2.62 6.68 -8.87
CA SER A 10 -2.20 5.35 -8.37
C SER A 10 -1.29 4.60 -9.35
N ALA A 11 -1.52 4.75 -10.65
CA ALA A 11 -0.76 4.05 -11.69
C ALA A 11 0.76 4.33 -11.68
N TRP A 12 1.22 5.38 -11.00
CA TRP A 12 2.63 5.73 -10.88
C TRP A 12 3.34 5.10 -9.68
N ASP A 13 2.60 4.61 -8.68
CA ASP A 13 3.22 4.12 -7.44
C ASP A 13 3.96 2.80 -7.67
N PHE A 14 3.46 1.93 -8.55
CA PHE A 14 4.18 0.73 -8.98
C PHE A 14 5.58 1.05 -9.53
N TYR A 15 5.70 2.12 -10.33
CA TYR A 15 6.97 2.53 -10.94
C TYR A 15 7.89 3.29 -9.98
N ARG A 16 7.39 3.71 -8.81
CA ARG A 16 8.20 4.34 -7.75
C ARG A 16 8.84 3.34 -6.80
N MET A 17 8.38 2.09 -6.81
CA MET A 17 8.98 1.03 -6.01
C MET A 17 10.42 0.72 -6.48
N PRO A 18 11.27 0.15 -5.60
CA PRO A 18 12.56 -0.40 -6.01
C PRO A 18 12.39 -1.41 -7.16
N GLU A 19 13.32 -1.41 -8.12
CA GLU A 19 13.26 -2.28 -9.29
C GLU A 19 13.15 -3.77 -8.92
N ALA A 20 13.84 -4.19 -7.86
CA ALA A 20 13.75 -5.55 -7.34
C ALA A 20 12.32 -5.94 -6.93
N ALA A 21 11.59 -5.03 -6.26
CA ALA A 21 10.19 -5.26 -5.87
C ALA A 21 9.24 -5.25 -7.08
N GLN A 22 9.51 -4.40 -8.08
CA GLN A 22 8.75 -4.41 -9.34
C GLN A 22 8.90 -5.73 -10.09
N THR A 23 10.13 -6.24 -10.16
CA THR A 23 10.44 -7.52 -10.81
C THR A 23 9.79 -8.67 -10.07
N ALA A 24 9.95 -8.75 -8.75
CA ALA A 24 9.31 -9.78 -7.92
C ALA A 24 7.78 -9.77 -8.09
N PHE A 25 7.15 -8.59 -8.13
CA PHE A 25 5.71 -8.50 -8.37
C PHE A 25 5.29 -8.98 -9.75
N ARG A 26 6.06 -8.65 -10.80
CA ARG A 26 5.80 -9.16 -12.16
C ARG A 26 5.94 -10.68 -12.23
N GLU A 27 6.92 -11.24 -11.52
CA GLU A 27 7.12 -12.69 -11.41
C GLU A 27 5.97 -13.34 -10.66
N ALA A 28 5.56 -12.82 -9.50
CA ALA A 28 4.41 -13.33 -8.75
C ALA A 28 3.11 -13.29 -9.59
N VAL A 29 2.87 -12.22 -10.35
CA VAL A 29 1.73 -12.15 -11.28
C VAL A 29 1.81 -13.23 -12.36
N ARG A 30 3.00 -13.44 -12.96
CA ARG A 30 3.21 -14.49 -13.96
C ARG A 30 2.95 -15.86 -13.35
N ASP A 31 3.52 -16.13 -12.18
CA ASP A 31 3.45 -17.43 -11.53
C ASP A 31 2.01 -17.75 -11.09
N ALA A 32 1.29 -16.77 -10.54
CA ALA A 32 -0.13 -16.92 -10.21
C ALA A 32 -1.00 -17.20 -11.44
N ARG A 33 -0.73 -16.55 -12.58
CA ARG A 33 -1.43 -16.84 -13.85
C ARG A 33 -1.12 -18.23 -14.41
N CYS A 34 0.08 -18.74 -14.13
CA CYS A 34 0.47 -20.10 -14.46
C CYS A 34 -0.06 -21.14 -13.44
N GLY A 35 -0.76 -20.71 -12.40
CA GLY A 35 -1.35 -21.59 -11.39
C GLY A 35 -0.42 -21.99 -10.26
N ASP A 36 0.66 -21.25 -10.00
CA ASP A 36 1.45 -21.45 -8.79
C ASP A 36 0.59 -21.19 -7.54
N GLU A 37 0.40 -22.23 -6.72
CA GLU A 37 -0.54 -22.20 -5.59
C GLU A 37 -0.19 -21.09 -4.60
N LYS A 38 1.10 -20.94 -4.28
CA LYS A 38 1.57 -19.96 -3.30
C LYS A 38 1.34 -18.52 -3.78
N ALA A 39 1.59 -18.26 -5.06
CA ALA A 39 1.32 -16.95 -5.64
C ALA A 39 -0.19 -16.67 -5.69
N VAL A 40 -1.01 -17.65 -6.08
CA VAL A 40 -2.49 -17.51 -6.09
C VAL A 40 -3.03 -17.23 -4.70
N GLU A 41 -2.60 -17.97 -3.68
CA GLU A 41 -3.02 -17.77 -2.29
C GLU A 41 -2.69 -16.35 -1.82
N ALA A 42 -1.48 -15.85 -2.08
CA ALA A 42 -1.10 -14.49 -1.69
C ALA A 42 -1.96 -13.39 -2.35
N PHE A 43 -2.35 -13.57 -3.62
CA PHE A 43 -3.29 -12.64 -4.27
C PHE A 43 -4.71 -12.73 -3.66
N VAL A 44 -5.18 -13.94 -3.35
CA VAL A 44 -6.49 -14.15 -2.70
C VAL A 44 -6.52 -13.55 -1.30
N GLU A 45 -5.46 -13.72 -0.52
CA GLU A 45 -5.31 -13.08 0.78
C GLU A 45 -5.32 -11.55 0.67
N ALA A 46 -4.71 -11.01 -0.39
CA ALA A 46 -4.84 -9.59 -0.76
C ALA A 46 -6.19 -9.25 -1.45
N SER A 47 -7.21 -10.10 -1.35
CA SER A 47 -8.56 -9.90 -1.93
C SER A 47 -8.59 -9.67 -3.45
N VAL A 48 -7.57 -10.14 -4.17
CA VAL A 48 -7.47 -10.06 -5.64
C VAL A 48 -7.68 -11.44 -6.24
N THR A 49 -8.85 -11.67 -6.86
CA THR A 49 -9.18 -12.94 -7.50
C THR A 49 -9.11 -12.89 -9.03
N ASP A 50 -9.19 -11.71 -9.63
CA ASP A 50 -9.14 -11.49 -11.09
C ASP A 50 -7.71 -11.13 -11.53
N LEU A 51 -6.91 -12.17 -11.79
CA LEU A 51 -5.49 -12.05 -12.15
C LEU A 51 -5.23 -11.65 -13.60
N MET A 52 -6.26 -11.57 -14.45
CA MET A 52 -6.10 -11.27 -15.88
C MET A 52 -6.00 -9.78 -16.20
N ARG A 53 -5.92 -8.93 -15.18
CA ARG A 53 -5.80 -7.47 -15.31
C ARG A 53 -4.36 -7.01 -15.62
N PRO A 54 -4.16 -5.79 -16.15
CA PRO A 54 -2.81 -5.23 -16.28
C PRO A 54 -2.06 -5.20 -14.94
N VAL A 55 -0.74 -5.41 -14.97
CA VAL A 55 0.10 -5.52 -13.75
C VAL A 55 -0.05 -4.30 -12.83
N VAL A 56 -0.09 -3.10 -13.39
CA VAL A 56 -0.27 -1.86 -12.62
C VAL A 56 -1.63 -1.84 -11.91
N THR A 57 -2.69 -2.32 -12.57
CA THR A 57 -4.02 -2.45 -11.95
C THR A 57 -4.02 -3.51 -10.85
N LEU A 58 -3.32 -4.63 -11.03
CA LEU A 58 -3.17 -5.64 -9.97
C LEU A 58 -2.42 -5.09 -8.77
N HIS A 59 -1.37 -4.29 -8.99
CA HIS A 59 -0.64 -3.64 -7.91
C HIS A 59 -1.54 -2.73 -7.07
N ASP A 60 -2.38 -1.93 -7.72
CA ASP A 60 -3.31 -1.04 -7.01
C ASP A 60 -4.32 -1.85 -6.17
N LEU A 61 -4.91 -2.90 -6.75
CA LEU A 61 -5.83 -3.78 -6.03
C LEU A 61 -5.17 -4.51 -4.86
N VAL A 62 -3.94 -5.00 -5.05
CA VAL A 62 -3.15 -5.62 -3.98
C VAL A 62 -2.84 -4.60 -2.89
N SER A 63 -2.48 -3.37 -3.25
CA SER A 63 -2.19 -2.31 -2.28
C SER A 63 -3.41 -1.97 -1.42
N ASP A 64 -4.59 -1.96 -2.02
CA ASP A 64 -5.88 -1.80 -1.33
C ASP A 64 -6.21 -3.01 -0.45
N GLY A 65 -6.03 -4.24 -0.94
CA GLY A 65 -6.32 -5.46 -0.16
C GLY A 65 -5.36 -5.68 1.01
N LEU A 66 -4.06 -5.45 0.81
CA LEU A 66 -3.07 -5.37 1.88
C LEU A 66 -3.41 -4.27 2.89
N ALA A 67 -4.31 -3.34 2.54
CA ALA A 67 -4.74 -2.31 3.46
C ALA A 67 -5.68 -2.76 4.56
N GLU A 68 -6.48 -3.75 4.23
CA GLU A 68 -7.49 -4.32 5.10
C GLU A 68 -6.96 -5.54 5.86
N LEU A 69 -5.78 -6.06 5.48
CA LEU A 69 -5.16 -7.18 6.17
C LEU A 69 -4.76 -6.84 7.61
N PRO A 70 -4.92 -7.80 8.54
CA PRO A 70 -4.31 -7.73 9.86
C PRO A 70 -2.80 -7.48 9.79
N ALA A 71 -2.29 -6.70 10.75
CA ALA A 71 -0.88 -6.26 10.76
C ALA A 71 0.13 -7.41 10.84
N ASP A 72 -0.28 -8.56 11.40
CA ASP A 72 0.50 -9.79 11.52
C ASP A 72 0.48 -10.66 10.26
N ALA A 73 -0.58 -10.61 9.45
CA ALA A 73 -0.70 -11.37 8.20
C ALA A 73 -0.02 -10.66 7.01
N ARG A 74 -0.05 -9.33 6.99
CA ARG A 74 0.49 -8.51 5.90
C ARG A 74 1.96 -8.80 5.52
N PRO A 75 2.90 -9.04 6.46
CA PRO A 75 4.30 -9.25 6.10
C PRO A 75 4.57 -10.50 5.28
N ASP A 76 3.79 -11.56 5.48
CA ASP A 76 3.95 -12.82 4.73
C ASP A 76 3.44 -12.65 3.29
N VAL A 77 2.29 -12.00 3.11
CA VAL A 77 1.75 -11.67 1.78
C VAL A 77 2.69 -10.75 1.00
N GLU A 78 3.21 -9.68 1.63
CA GLU A 78 4.15 -8.77 0.98
C GLU A 78 5.46 -9.48 0.58
N ARG A 79 5.97 -10.41 1.40
CA ARG A 79 7.16 -11.20 1.04
C ARG A 79 6.95 -12.07 -0.18
N VAL A 80 5.76 -12.66 -0.34
CA VAL A 80 5.44 -13.47 -1.53
C VAL A 80 5.27 -12.57 -2.75
N LEU A 81 4.53 -11.47 -2.64
CA LEU A 81 4.19 -10.64 -3.79
C LEU A 81 5.31 -9.69 -4.23
N PHE A 82 6.14 -9.22 -3.31
CA PHE A 82 7.17 -8.21 -3.60
C PHE A 82 8.60 -8.68 -3.34
N GLY A 83 8.78 -9.94 -2.91
CA GLY A 83 10.10 -10.51 -2.58
C GLY A 83 10.72 -9.95 -1.29
N GLN A 84 10.07 -8.99 -0.65
CA GLN A 84 10.49 -8.36 0.58
C GLN A 84 9.28 -7.81 1.33
N PHE A 85 9.39 -7.70 2.65
CA PHE A 85 8.46 -6.86 3.40
C PHE A 85 8.80 -5.42 3.08
N ASN A 86 7.91 -4.72 2.37
CA ASN A 86 8.21 -3.34 1.99
C ASN A 86 7.95 -2.39 3.15
N GLY A 87 7.11 -2.73 4.13
CA GLY A 87 6.86 -1.90 5.32
C GLY A 87 6.41 -0.46 5.04
N GLN A 88 6.33 -0.08 3.76
CA GLN A 88 5.97 1.24 3.28
C GLN A 88 4.47 1.34 3.44
N THR A 89 4.06 1.76 4.63
CA THR A 89 2.78 2.43 4.76
C THR A 89 2.91 3.70 3.96
N SER A 90 2.29 3.72 2.76
CA SER A 90 2.27 4.92 1.90
C SER A 90 1.98 6.16 2.75
N PRO A 91 2.74 7.27 2.59
CA PRO A 91 2.50 8.50 3.34
C PRO A 91 1.04 8.95 3.27
N ILE A 92 0.40 8.77 2.11
CA ILE A 92 -1.00 9.10 1.89
C ILE A 92 -1.92 8.24 2.76
N ARG A 93 -1.56 6.98 2.97
CA ARG A 93 -2.34 6.04 3.78
C ARG A 93 -2.18 6.30 5.28
N LEU A 94 -0.98 6.60 5.75
CA LEU A 94 -0.75 7.05 7.13
C LEU A 94 -1.57 8.31 7.43
N VAL A 95 -1.53 9.28 6.51
CA VAL A 95 -2.34 10.50 6.62
C VAL A 95 -3.83 10.15 6.69
N ARG A 96 -4.35 9.28 5.81
CA ARG A 96 -5.76 8.87 5.84
C ARG A 96 -6.15 8.18 7.16
N GLN A 97 -5.33 7.27 7.67
CA GLN A 97 -5.58 6.61 8.96
C GLN A 97 -5.63 7.62 10.11
N VAL A 98 -4.72 8.60 10.12
CA VAL A 98 -4.74 9.68 11.13
C VAL A 98 -6.01 10.53 10.98
N LEU A 99 -6.41 10.87 9.76
CA LEU A 99 -7.62 11.65 9.50
C LEU A 99 -8.89 10.92 9.96
N ASP A 100 -9.02 9.63 9.63
CA ASP A 100 -10.21 8.85 9.99
C ASP A 100 -10.28 8.63 11.50
N ARG A 101 -9.15 8.36 12.15
CA ARG A 101 -9.09 8.24 13.62
C ARG A 101 -9.39 9.56 14.30
N ALA A 102 -8.82 10.66 13.82
CA ALA A 102 -9.02 11.97 14.40
C ALA A 102 -10.47 12.47 14.32
N ARG A 103 -11.20 12.08 13.26
CA ARG A 103 -12.64 12.34 13.15
C ARG A 103 -13.45 11.60 14.20
N LEU A 104 -13.10 10.34 14.47
CA LEU A 104 -13.74 9.56 15.53
C LEU A 104 -13.46 10.14 16.91
N ASP A 105 -12.25 10.67 17.12
CA ASP A 105 -11.82 11.25 18.38
C ASP A 105 -12.21 12.75 18.55
N GLY A 106 -12.88 13.35 17.55
CA GLY A 106 -13.35 14.74 17.61
C GLY A 106 -12.22 15.79 17.66
N LEU A 107 -11.05 15.48 17.09
CA LEU A 107 -9.90 16.39 17.11
C LEU A 107 -10.13 17.60 16.20
N ASN A 108 -9.58 18.75 16.59
CA ASN A 108 -9.57 19.94 15.74
C ASN A 108 -8.42 19.91 14.71
N ASP A 109 -8.51 20.77 13.70
CA ASP A 109 -7.55 20.80 12.57
C ASP A 109 -6.09 20.94 13.00
N ARG A 110 -5.82 21.67 14.10
CA ARG A 110 -4.46 21.85 14.62
C ARG A 110 -3.92 20.57 15.25
N GLN A 111 -4.76 19.83 15.97
CA GLN A 111 -4.41 18.53 16.55
C GLN A 111 -4.22 17.48 15.45
N ILE A 112 -5.06 17.52 14.41
CA ILE A 112 -4.95 16.66 13.23
C ILE A 112 -3.62 16.87 12.52
N ALA A 113 -3.27 18.13 12.22
CA ALA A 113 -2.01 18.46 11.58
C ALA A 113 -0.80 17.97 12.39
N GLY A 114 -0.83 18.17 13.72
CA GLY A 114 0.22 17.65 14.61
C GLY A 114 0.35 16.13 14.60
N ALA A 115 -0.78 15.41 14.65
CA ALA A 115 -0.79 13.95 14.59
C ALA A 115 -0.24 13.42 13.26
N VAL A 116 -0.61 14.05 12.13
CA VAL A 116 -0.08 13.69 10.81
C VAL A 116 1.44 13.89 10.78
N THR A 117 1.94 15.03 11.25
CA THR A 117 3.38 15.31 11.30
C THR A 117 4.11 14.26 12.13
N VAL A 118 3.66 13.96 13.34
CA VAL A 118 4.30 12.96 14.22
C VAL A 118 4.34 11.58 13.58
N VAL A 119 3.25 11.15 12.94
CA VAL A 119 3.18 9.84 12.28
C VAL A 119 4.09 9.79 11.05
N LEU A 120 4.17 10.86 10.25
CA LEU A 120 5.08 10.89 9.11
C LEU A 120 6.56 10.93 9.55
N GLU A 121 6.88 11.66 10.62
CA GLU A 121 8.22 11.66 11.22
C GLU A 121 8.62 10.28 11.74
N SER A 122 7.73 9.61 12.50
CA SER A 122 8.02 8.31 13.11
C SER A 122 8.27 7.20 12.09
N HIS A 123 7.75 7.38 10.86
CA HIS A 123 7.95 6.46 9.75
C HIS A 123 9.07 6.92 8.80
N GLY A 124 9.83 7.97 9.15
CA GLY A 124 10.94 8.49 8.34
C GLY A 124 10.51 9.16 7.03
N LEU A 125 9.22 9.48 6.90
CA LEU A 125 8.62 10.07 5.69
C LEU A 125 8.65 11.60 5.72
N LEU A 126 8.93 12.18 6.89
CA LEU A 126 9.20 13.58 7.11
C LEU A 126 10.51 13.69 7.90
N GLN A 127 11.51 14.41 7.38
CA GLN A 127 12.71 14.72 8.15
C GLN A 127 12.40 15.85 9.12
N ARG A 128 12.86 15.71 10.38
CA ARG A 128 12.97 16.87 11.27
C ARG A 128 14.12 17.72 10.79
N ASP A 129 13.84 18.97 10.43
CA ASP A 129 14.91 19.95 10.32
C ASP A 129 15.60 20.05 11.69
N PRO A 130 16.91 19.85 11.78
CA PRO A 130 17.64 20.15 13.00
C PRO A 130 17.57 21.67 13.22
N ALA A 131 16.95 22.05 14.34
CA ALA A 131 16.88 23.42 14.81
C ALA A 131 18.28 24.01 15.12
#